data_AF-A0A1V6FVI6-F1
#
_entry.id   AF-A0A1V6FVI6-F1
#
_cell.length_a   1.000
_cell.length_b   1.000
_cell.length_c   1.000
_cell.angle_alpha   90.00
_cell.angle_beta   90.00
_cell.angle_gamma   90.00
#
_symmetry.space_group_name_H-M   'P 1'
#
loop_
_entity.id
_entity.type
_entity.pdbx_description
1 polymer ?
#
loop_
_entity_poly.entity_id
_entity_poly.type
_entity_poly.pdbx_seq_one_letter_code
_entity_poly.pdbx_strand_id
1 'polypeptide(L)'
;MHKLDRTSAQRPACLDNYRHSRDTWDALTPLDRQQIRASLQQMQNDRCAYCEGEVFHKGHIEHFRRRHCFPHLTFDWDNLFLSCGAQGHCGHYKDHRNALPYNPNDLIKPDVDDPDTFLYFHSSGEVRVRGGTSEAETHRAKETIRVFNLNYGRLTAERRATLKIYRQSNPGILEELAQWDDQLRQDYIAEEIAANRNTPYVTVIRHFFEKVS
;
A
#
# COMPACT_ATOMS: atom_id res chain seq x y z
N MET A 1 -2.01 2.99 -1.34
CA MET A 1 -0.80 2.29 -1.77
C MET A 1 0.21 3.37 -2.08
N HIS A 2 1.35 3.38 -1.38
CA HIS A 2 2.42 4.37 -1.61
C HIS A 2 3.68 3.64 -2.07
N LYS A 3 4.59 4.37 -2.69
CA LYS A 3 5.90 3.86 -3.09
C LYS A 3 6.67 3.39 -1.85
N LEU A 4 7.14 2.15 -1.89
CA LEU A 4 7.96 1.54 -0.85
C LEU A 4 9.42 1.52 -1.27
N ASP A 5 10.30 1.84 -0.33
CA ASP A 5 11.75 1.82 -0.55
C ASP A 5 12.37 0.65 0.20
N ARG A 6 12.80 -0.37 -0.54
CA ARG A 6 13.47 -1.56 0.03
C ARG A 6 14.79 -1.23 0.70
N THR A 7 15.44 -0.11 0.38
CA THR A 7 16.71 0.30 1.01
C THR A 7 16.51 0.88 2.41
N SER A 8 15.27 1.26 2.75
CA SER A 8 14.92 1.78 4.08
C SER A 8 14.92 0.73 5.19
N ALA A 9 15.02 -0.57 4.86
CA ALA A 9 15.07 -1.66 5.81
C ALA A 9 16.07 -2.74 5.37
N GLN A 10 16.72 -3.37 6.35
CA GLN A 10 17.63 -4.48 6.06
C GLN A 10 16.85 -5.76 5.75
N ARG A 11 17.25 -6.45 4.67
CA ARG A 11 16.77 -7.82 4.38
C ARG A 11 17.08 -8.72 5.59
N PRO A 12 16.10 -9.44 6.16
CA PRO A 12 16.33 -10.36 7.26
C PRO A 12 17.28 -11.49 6.86
N ALA A 13 18.42 -11.62 7.55
CA ALA A 13 19.40 -12.68 7.30
C ALA A 13 18.83 -14.10 7.54
N CYS A 14 17.80 -14.21 8.39
CA CYS A 14 17.14 -15.48 8.66
C CYS A 14 16.54 -16.12 7.40
N LEU A 15 16.19 -15.35 6.36
CA LEU A 15 15.66 -15.87 5.10
C LEU A 15 16.67 -16.79 4.38
N ASP A 16 17.98 -16.57 4.56
CA ASP A 16 19.02 -17.36 3.89
C ASP A 16 19.13 -18.79 4.45
N ASN A 17 18.52 -19.03 5.61
CA ASN A 17 18.45 -20.35 6.22
C ASN A 17 17.42 -21.26 5.56
N TYR A 18 16.52 -20.71 4.73
CA TYR A 18 15.39 -21.43 4.17
C TYR A 18 15.49 -21.60 2.65
N ARG A 19 15.09 -22.77 2.15
CA ARG A 19 15.04 -23.05 0.70
C ARG A 19 13.71 -23.69 0.36
N HIS A 20 13.01 -23.14 -0.62
CA HIS A 20 11.68 -23.65 -1.02
C HIS A 20 11.67 -25.12 -1.48
N SER A 21 12.81 -25.65 -1.94
CA SER A 21 12.97 -27.06 -2.32
C SER A 21 13.04 -28.01 -1.13
N ARG A 22 13.29 -27.49 0.08
CA ARG A 22 13.44 -28.25 1.33
C ARG A 22 12.36 -27.89 2.36
N ASP A 23 12.05 -26.61 2.47
CA ASP A 23 11.24 -26.03 3.54
C ASP A 23 9.94 -25.44 2.98
N THR A 24 8.88 -25.55 3.76
CA THR A 24 7.65 -24.78 3.55
C THR A 24 7.68 -23.52 4.40
N TRP A 25 6.83 -22.54 4.08
CA TRP A 25 6.70 -21.33 4.88
C TRP A 25 6.39 -21.58 6.36
N ASP A 26 5.78 -22.73 6.67
CA ASP A 26 5.43 -23.11 8.04
C ASP A 26 6.65 -23.52 8.86
N ALA A 27 7.79 -23.79 8.23
CA ALA A 27 9.07 -24.07 8.88
C ALA A 27 9.69 -22.85 9.59
N LEU A 28 9.24 -21.63 9.27
CA LEU A 28 9.74 -20.42 9.94
C LEU A 28 9.44 -20.46 11.43
N THR A 29 10.49 -20.34 12.24
CA THR A 29 10.38 -20.20 13.69
C THR A 29 9.64 -18.90 14.07
N PRO A 30 9.04 -18.81 15.27
CA PRO A 30 8.45 -17.55 15.74
C PRO A 30 9.43 -16.38 15.71
N LEU A 31 10.70 -16.63 16.04
CA LEU A 31 11.76 -15.62 16.03
C LEU A 31 12.07 -15.14 14.60
N ASP A 32 12.15 -16.04 13.63
CA ASP A 32 12.40 -15.67 12.23
C ASP A 32 11.22 -14.90 11.65
N ARG A 33 9.98 -15.30 11.97
CA ARG A 33 8.78 -14.54 11.58
C ARG A 33 8.81 -13.13 12.15
N GLN A 34 9.22 -12.98 13.41
CA GLN A 34 9.33 -11.67 14.06
C GLN A 34 10.40 -10.80 13.37
N GLN A 35 11.57 -11.34 13.05
CA GLN A 35 12.62 -10.62 12.32
C GLN A 35 12.13 -10.14 10.95
N ILE A 36 11.50 -11.02 10.17
CA ILE A 36 10.94 -10.66 8.86
C ILE A 36 9.89 -9.56 8.99
N ARG A 37 9.00 -9.71 9.98
CA ARG A 37 7.96 -8.71 10.23
C ARG A 37 8.56 -7.35 10.61
N ALA A 38 9.58 -7.32 11.47
CA ALA A 38 10.21 -6.08 11.91
C ALA A 38 10.82 -5.29 10.73
N SER A 39 11.53 -5.97 9.82
CA SER A 39 12.04 -5.33 8.60
C SER A 39 10.93 -4.79 7.70
N LEU A 40 9.81 -5.53 7.56
CA LEU A 40 8.65 -5.05 6.79
C LEU A 40 7.95 -3.87 7.46
N GLN A 41 7.85 -3.85 8.79
CA GLN A 41 7.29 -2.73 9.55
C GLN A 41 8.13 -1.47 9.38
N GLN A 42 9.46 -1.59 9.43
CA GLN A 42 10.38 -0.49 9.16
C GLN A 42 10.18 0.06 7.73
N MET A 43 10.15 -0.82 6.73
CA MET A 43 9.98 -0.43 5.32
C MET A 43 8.62 0.22 5.04
N GLN A 44 7.55 -0.29 5.67
CA GLN A 44 6.17 0.12 5.36
C GLN A 44 5.58 1.09 6.38
N ASN A 45 6.38 1.51 7.37
CA ASN A 45 5.97 2.39 8.46
C ASN A 45 4.72 1.84 9.20
N ASP A 46 4.79 0.58 9.63
CA ASP A 46 3.73 -0.14 10.36
C ASP A 46 2.36 -0.24 9.65
N ARG A 47 2.33 -0.02 8.33
CA ARG A 47 1.11 -0.02 7.53
C ARG A 47 1.06 -1.16 6.52
N CYS A 48 -0.14 -1.44 6.04
CA CYS A 48 -0.39 -2.40 4.99
C CYS A 48 0.16 -1.86 3.66
N ALA A 49 0.93 -2.68 2.94
CA ALA A 49 1.53 -2.30 1.66
C ALA A 49 0.51 -1.82 0.63
N TYR A 50 -0.73 -2.33 0.70
CA TYR A 50 -1.76 -2.06 -0.30
C TYR A 50 -2.74 -0.98 0.14
N CYS A 51 -3.39 -1.16 1.30
CA CYS A 51 -4.43 -0.24 1.73
C CYS A 51 -3.91 0.95 2.55
N GLU A 52 -2.69 0.91 3.09
CA GLU A 52 -2.13 1.89 4.04
C GLU A 52 -2.84 1.99 5.39
N GLY A 53 -3.73 1.05 5.69
CA GLY A 53 -4.29 0.91 7.03
C GLY A 53 -3.22 0.42 8.01
N GLU A 54 -3.43 0.70 9.29
CA GLU A 54 -2.53 0.25 10.37
C GLU A 54 -2.50 -1.26 10.45
N VAL A 55 -1.30 -1.79 10.71
CA VAL A 55 -1.08 -3.22 10.81
C VAL A 55 -0.49 -3.53 12.18
N PHE A 56 -1.36 -3.45 13.21
CA PHE A 56 -1.07 -3.97 14.54
C PHE A 56 -0.94 -5.51 14.53
N HIS A 57 -1.22 -6.16 15.66
CA HIS A 57 -1.17 -7.62 15.85
C HIS A 57 -2.01 -8.46 14.88
N LYS A 58 -2.94 -7.86 14.11
CA LYS A 58 -3.80 -8.56 13.14
C LYS A 58 -3.21 -8.65 11.73
N GLY A 59 -2.01 -8.15 11.51
CA GLY A 59 -1.34 -8.23 10.21
C GLY A 59 -0.69 -9.57 9.91
N HIS A 60 -0.46 -9.84 8.64
CA HIS A 60 0.28 -11.01 8.18
C HIS A 60 1.37 -10.66 7.18
N ILE A 61 2.37 -11.53 7.07
CA ILE A 61 3.36 -11.46 6.00
C ILE A 61 2.70 -12.04 4.75
N GLU A 62 2.65 -11.23 3.72
CA GLU A 62 2.01 -11.48 2.44
C GLU A 62 3.04 -11.77 1.37
N HIS A 63 2.73 -12.75 0.51
CA HIS A 63 3.48 -12.99 -0.73
C HIS A 63 2.79 -12.28 -1.90
N PHE A 64 3.50 -11.35 -2.56
CA PHE A 64 2.95 -10.63 -3.71
C PHE A 64 2.60 -11.60 -4.86
N ARG A 65 3.54 -12.46 -5.22
CA ARG A 65 3.32 -13.64 -6.06
C ARG A 65 3.00 -14.83 -5.18
N ARG A 66 1.83 -15.42 -5.39
CA ARG A 66 1.29 -16.51 -4.55
C ARG A 66 2.24 -17.71 -4.50
N ARG A 67 2.50 -18.22 -3.29
CA ARG A 67 3.41 -19.36 -3.05
C ARG A 67 3.09 -20.59 -3.89
N HIS A 68 1.81 -20.93 -4.10
CA HIS A 68 1.44 -22.13 -4.86
C HIS A 68 1.74 -22.01 -6.36
N CYS A 69 1.73 -20.81 -6.92
CA CYS A 69 2.10 -20.57 -8.32
C CYS A 69 3.60 -20.31 -8.48
N PHE A 70 4.25 -19.73 -7.47
CA PHE A 70 5.66 -19.31 -7.50
C PHE A 70 6.40 -19.81 -6.26
N PRO A 71 6.56 -21.13 -6.07
CA PRO A 71 7.16 -21.69 -4.85
C PRO A 71 8.61 -21.22 -4.65
N HIS A 72 9.34 -20.97 -5.74
CA HIS A 72 10.71 -20.45 -5.69
C HIS A 72 10.84 -19.07 -5.03
N LEU A 73 9.74 -18.31 -4.92
CA LEU A 73 9.69 -16.99 -4.29
C LEU A 73 9.15 -17.02 -2.84
N THR A 74 9.03 -18.21 -2.24
CA THR A 74 8.45 -18.36 -0.88
C THR A 74 9.23 -17.61 0.19
N PHE A 75 10.56 -17.62 0.10
CA PHE A 75 11.46 -16.96 1.05
C PHE A 75 12.21 -15.78 0.43
N ASP A 76 11.73 -15.30 -0.73
CA ASP A 76 12.33 -14.17 -1.41
C ASP A 76 11.83 -12.86 -0.80
N TRP A 77 12.73 -12.09 -0.19
CA TRP A 77 12.46 -10.77 0.41
C TRP A 77 11.67 -9.85 -0.51
N ASP A 78 12.01 -9.83 -1.80
CA ASP A 78 11.37 -8.94 -2.78
C ASP A 78 9.92 -9.36 -3.10
N ASN A 79 9.53 -10.56 -2.68
CA ASN A 79 8.18 -11.08 -2.78
C ASN A 79 7.39 -10.93 -1.46
N LEU A 80 8.00 -10.47 -0.36
CA LEU A 80 7.36 -10.35 0.95
C LEU A 80 6.94 -8.91 1.25
N PHE A 81 5.72 -8.77 1.77
CA PHE A 81 5.11 -7.50 2.20
C PHE A 81 4.36 -7.71 3.51
N LEU A 82 4.12 -6.63 4.25
CA LEU A 82 3.18 -6.66 5.38
C LEU A 82 1.78 -6.24 4.91
N SER A 83 0.78 -7.07 5.19
CA SER A 83 -0.63 -6.83 4.84
C SER A 83 -1.51 -6.81 6.10
N CYS A 84 -2.62 -6.09 6.04
CA CYS A 84 -3.65 -6.17 7.06
C CYS A 84 -4.38 -7.53 7.04
N GLY A 85 -4.93 -7.95 8.17
CA GLY A 85 -5.71 -9.21 8.32
C GLY A 85 -7.19 -9.12 7.92
N ALA A 86 -7.60 -8.09 7.19
CA ALA A 86 -8.98 -7.98 6.71
C ALA A 86 -9.27 -9.04 5.63
N GLN A 87 -10.41 -9.71 5.72
CA GLN A 87 -10.81 -10.74 4.74
C GLN A 87 -11.43 -10.14 3.46
N GLY A 88 -11.98 -8.93 3.55
CA GLY A 88 -12.68 -8.27 2.45
C GLY A 88 -11.78 -7.54 1.45
N HIS A 89 -10.49 -7.38 1.73
CA HIS A 89 -9.54 -6.67 0.85
C HIS A 89 -8.08 -7.13 1.11
N CYS A 90 -7.13 -6.55 0.37
CA CYS A 90 -5.68 -6.79 0.52
C CYS A 90 -5.30 -8.27 0.35
N GLY A 91 -4.28 -8.74 1.07
CA GLY A 91 -3.68 -10.07 0.85
C GLY A 91 -4.65 -11.24 1.00
N HIS A 92 -5.52 -11.23 2.02
CA HIS A 92 -6.49 -12.30 2.19
C HIS A 92 -7.55 -12.33 1.08
N TYR A 93 -8.03 -11.16 0.65
CA TYR A 93 -8.95 -11.11 -0.50
C TYR A 93 -8.24 -11.51 -1.79
N LYS A 94 -6.98 -11.13 -1.98
CA LYS A 94 -6.18 -11.59 -3.11
C LYS A 94 -6.08 -13.12 -3.13
N ASP A 95 -5.90 -13.78 -1.99
CA ASP A 95 -5.56 -15.22 -1.91
C ASP A 95 -6.69 -16.15 -1.44
N HIS A 96 -7.92 -15.64 -1.33
CA HIS A 96 -9.04 -16.49 -0.92
C HIS A 96 -9.34 -17.59 -1.95
N ARG A 97 -9.97 -18.68 -1.50
CA ARG A 97 -10.24 -19.89 -2.29
C ARG A 97 -10.98 -19.64 -3.61
N ASN A 98 -11.85 -18.62 -3.64
CA ASN A 98 -12.68 -18.27 -4.79
C ASN A 98 -12.14 -17.06 -5.56
N ALA A 99 -10.90 -16.66 -5.30
CA ALA A 99 -10.29 -15.53 -5.99
C ALA A 99 -10.22 -15.82 -7.50
N LEU A 100 -10.75 -14.88 -8.28
CA LEU A 100 -10.64 -14.94 -9.74
C LEU A 100 -9.16 -15.00 -10.16
N PRO A 101 -8.85 -15.70 -11.26
CA PRO A 101 -7.50 -15.66 -11.83
C PRO A 101 -7.05 -14.23 -12.11
N TYR A 102 -5.75 -14.01 -11.98
CA TYR A 102 -5.10 -12.77 -12.36
C TYR A 102 -3.65 -13.07 -12.73
N ASN A 103 -3.07 -12.20 -13.54
CA ASN A 103 -1.64 -12.23 -13.84
C ASN A 103 -0.91 -11.30 -12.83
N PRO A 104 0.03 -11.80 -12.02
CA PRO A 104 0.75 -10.95 -11.06
C PRO A 104 1.57 -9.83 -11.73
N ASN A 105 1.90 -9.94 -13.01
CA ASN A 105 2.58 -8.87 -13.77
C ASN A 105 1.65 -7.70 -14.08
N ASP A 106 0.33 -7.92 -14.01
CA ASP A 106 -0.67 -6.87 -14.22
C ASP A 106 -0.98 -6.13 -12.91
N LEU A 107 -0.33 -6.49 -11.80
CA LEU A 107 -0.45 -5.77 -10.54
C LEU A 107 0.61 -4.68 -10.43
N ILE A 108 0.26 -3.59 -9.77
CA ILE A 108 1.20 -2.55 -9.33
C ILE A 108 1.93 -3.10 -8.12
N LYS A 109 3.26 -3.22 -8.22
CA LYS A 109 4.11 -3.69 -7.16
C LYS A 109 4.73 -2.47 -6.44
N PRO A 110 4.28 -2.12 -5.23
CA PRO A 110 4.56 -0.80 -4.65
C PRO A 110 6.03 -0.52 -4.31
N ASP A 111 6.92 -1.52 -4.34
CA ASP A 111 8.36 -1.31 -4.21
C ASP A 111 9.10 -1.15 -5.55
N VAL A 112 8.50 -1.55 -6.67
CA VAL A 112 9.08 -1.43 -8.03
C VAL A 112 8.42 -0.29 -8.81
N ASP A 113 7.10 -0.27 -8.85
CA ASP A 113 6.32 0.78 -9.49
C ASP A 113 6.11 1.96 -8.53
N ASP A 114 5.81 3.14 -9.07
CA ASP A 114 5.21 4.24 -8.31
C ASP A 114 3.68 4.15 -8.43
N PRO A 115 2.95 3.79 -7.36
CA PRO A 115 1.50 3.73 -7.38
C PRO A 115 0.82 5.02 -7.83
N ASP A 116 1.47 6.17 -7.66
CA ASP A 116 0.91 7.46 -8.03
C ASP A 116 0.79 7.62 -9.54
N THR A 117 1.61 6.93 -10.33
CA THR A 117 1.44 6.92 -11.79
C THR A 117 0.12 6.30 -12.22
N PHE A 118 -0.44 5.38 -11.41
CA PHE A 118 -1.57 4.53 -11.81
C PHE A 118 -2.87 4.83 -11.05
N LEU A 119 -2.74 5.23 -9.79
CA LEU A 119 -3.85 5.30 -8.84
C LEU A 119 -4.07 6.73 -8.35
N TYR A 120 -5.34 7.11 -8.27
CA TYR A 120 -5.79 8.34 -7.64
C TYR A 120 -6.75 8.02 -6.49
N PHE A 121 -6.53 8.65 -5.33
CA PHE A 121 -7.30 8.42 -4.11
C PHE A 121 -8.24 9.60 -3.94
N HIS A 122 -9.49 9.40 -4.37
CA HIS A 122 -10.48 10.47 -4.42
C HIS A 122 -10.99 10.81 -3.02
N SER A 123 -11.50 12.04 -2.84
CA SER A 123 -12.03 12.52 -1.55
C SER A 123 -13.26 11.75 -1.03
N SER A 124 -13.88 10.90 -1.86
CA SER A 124 -14.91 9.94 -1.43
C SER A 124 -14.34 8.75 -0.66
N GLY A 125 -13.02 8.55 -0.69
CA GLY A 125 -12.31 7.38 -0.17
C GLY A 125 -12.05 6.28 -1.21
N GLU A 126 -12.60 6.42 -2.42
CA GLU A 126 -12.39 5.48 -3.52
C GLU A 126 -11.01 5.63 -4.15
N VAL A 127 -10.42 4.50 -4.53
CA VAL A 127 -9.29 4.43 -5.44
C VAL A 127 -9.81 4.34 -6.87
N ARG A 128 -9.31 5.23 -7.72
CA ARG A 128 -9.64 5.33 -9.15
C ARG A 128 -8.37 5.16 -9.97
N VAL A 129 -8.55 4.82 -11.25
CA VAL A 129 -7.46 4.90 -12.22
C VAL A 129 -7.09 6.37 -12.41
N ARG A 130 -5.79 6.68 -12.42
CA ARG A 130 -5.31 8.04 -12.70
C ARG A 130 -5.54 8.39 -14.18
N GLY A 131 -5.93 9.65 -14.43
CA GLY A 131 -6.10 10.18 -15.78
C GLY A 131 -4.76 10.31 -16.52
N GLY A 132 -4.79 10.30 -17.86
CA GLY A 132 -3.59 10.42 -18.68
C GLY A 132 -2.72 9.16 -18.75
N THR A 133 -3.20 8.04 -18.22
CA THR A 133 -2.51 6.75 -18.29
C THR A 133 -2.66 6.09 -19.66
N SER A 134 -1.64 5.36 -20.09
CA SER A 134 -1.71 4.46 -21.24
C SER A 134 -2.71 3.32 -21.01
N GLU A 135 -3.07 2.59 -22.07
CA GLU A 135 -3.96 1.42 -21.96
C GLU A 135 -3.37 0.34 -21.01
N ALA A 136 -2.06 0.10 -21.10
CA ALA A 136 -1.37 -0.85 -20.24
C ALA A 136 -1.40 -0.42 -18.76
N GLU A 137 -1.13 0.84 -18.47
CA GLU A 137 -1.20 1.39 -17.10
C GLU A 137 -2.62 1.37 -16.56
N THR A 138 -3.61 1.71 -17.40
CA THR A 138 -5.04 1.62 -17.06
C THR A 138 -5.42 0.20 -16.70
N HIS A 139 -4.97 -0.79 -17.46
CA HIS A 139 -5.22 -2.21 -17.17
C HIS A 139 -4.62 -2.59 -15.81
N ARG A 140 -3.35 -2.24 -15.58
CA ARG A 140 -2.68 -2.55 -14.30
C ARG A 140 -3.36 -1.92 -13.10
N ALA A 141 -3.82 -0.67 -13.24
CA ALA A 141 -4.56 0.05 -12.21
C ALA A 141 -5.88 -0.67 -11.87
N LYS A 142 -6.67 -1.03 -12.90
CA LYS A 142 -7.95 -1.74 -12.74
C LYS A 142 -7.74 -3.10 -12.09
N GLU A 143 -6.76 -3.86 -12.56
CA GLU A 143 -6.44 -5.19 -12.01
C GLU A 143 -5.99 -5.08 -10.56
N THR A 144 -5.15 -4.11 -10.21
CA THR A 144 -4.73 -3.88 -8.82
C THR A 144 -5.92 -3.53 -7.92
N ILE A 145 -6.80 -2.61 -8.34
CA ILE A 145 -8.00 -2.25 -7.58
C ILE A 145 -8.90 -3.46 -7.36
N ARG A 146 -9.10 -4.29 -8.40
CA ARG A 146 -9.94 -5.48 -8.39
C ARG A 146 -9.36 -6.58 -7.50
N VAL A 147 -8.09 -6.95 -7.71
CA VAL A 147 -7.44 -8.10 -7.07
C VAL A 147 -7.22 -7.87 -5.58
N PHE A 148 -6.94 -6.63 -5.16
CA PHE A 148 -6.83 -6.28 -3.74
C PHE A 148 -8.14 -5.73 -3.15
N ASN A 149 -9.22 -5.64 -3.93
CA ASN A 149 -10.49 -5.04 -3.57
C ASN A 149 -10.33 -3.69 -2.84
N LEU A 150 -9.57 -2.77 -3.46
CA LEU A 150 -9.18 -1.51 -2.83
C LEU A 150 -10.36 -0.56 -2.56
N ASN A 151 -11.54 -0.86 -3.12
CA ASN A 151 -12.80 -0.13 -2.93
C ASN A 151 -13.81 -0.90 -2.08
N TYR A 152 -13.37 -1.87 -1.29
CA TYR A 152 -14.22 -2.51 -0.28
C TYR A 152 -14.87 -1.44 0.62
N GLY A 153 -16.18 -1.55 0.86
CA GLY A 153 -16.97 -0.44 1.44
C GLY A 153 -16.43 0.09 2.77
N ARG A 154 -15.92 -0.79 3.65
CA ARG A 154 -15.28 -0.37 4.91
C ARG A 154 -14.00 0.43 4.65
N LEU A 155 -13.16 -0.02 3.73
CA LEU A 155 -11.90 0.64 3.40
C LEU A 155 -12.15 2.03 2.80
N THR A 156 -13.12 2.15 1.87
CA THR A 156 -13.58 3.44 1.35
C THR A 156 -14.05 4.37 2.46
N ALA A 157 -14.84 3.86 3.41
CA ALA A 157 -15.34 4.64 4.55
C ALA A 157 -14.22 5.12 5.49
N GLU A 158 -13.22 4.28 5.76
CA GLU A 158 -12.07 4.62 6.61
C GLU A 158 -11.20 5.71 5.96
N ARG A 159 -10.87 5.60 4.66
CA ARG A 159 -10.14 6.66 3.95
C ARG A 159 -10.89 8.00 3.95
N ARG A 160 -12.21 7.95 3.72
CA ARG A 160 -13.07 9.15 3.77
C ARG A 160 -13.08 9.77 5.17
N ALA A 161 -13.08 8.95 6.22
CA ALA A 161 -13.03 9.42 7.60
C ALA A 161 -11.69 10.11 7.91
N THR A 162 -10.56 9.53 7.48
CA THR A 162 -9.24 10.16 7.60
C THR A 162 -9.23 11.55 6.96
N LEU A 163 -9.66 11.68 5.71
CA LEU A 163 -9.69 12.98 5.04
C LEU A 163 -10.66 13.96 5.72
N LYS A 164 -11.80 13.47 6.22
CA LYS A 164 -12.78 14.30 6.94
C LYS A 164 -12.15 14.90 8.19
N ILE A 165 -11.45 14.10 9.00
CA ILE A 165 -10.77 14.58 10.22
C ILE A 165 -9.73 15.64 9.84
N TYR A 166 -8.91 15.37 8.83
CA TYR A 166 -7.92 16.32 8.33
C TYR A 166 -8.55 17.68 7.94
N ARG A 167 -9.63 17.64 7.15
CA ARG A 167 -10.35 18.86 6.71
C ARG A 167 -11.04 19.61 7.86
N GLN A 168 -11.43 18.92 8.93
CA GLN A 168 -12.02 19.56 10.10
C GLN A 168 -10.98 20.30 10.93
N SER A 169 -9.75 19.77 11.00
CA SER A 169 -8.61 20.46 11.62
C SER A 169 -8.08 21.62 10.76
N ASN A 170 -8.28 21.56 9.44
CA ASN A 170 -7.81 22.56 8.48
C ASN A 170 -8.98 23.10 7.61
N PRO A 171 -9.93 23.84 8.21
CA PRO A 171 -11.09 24.34 7.49
C PRO A 171 -10.69 25.40 6.45
N GLY A 172 -11.16 25.24 5.20
CA GLY A 172 -10.91 26.23 4.14
C GLY A 172 -9.50 26.19 3.52
N ILE A 173 -8.70 25.17 3.85
CA ILE A 173 -7.28 25.14 3.46
C ILE A 173 -7.06 25.19 1.94
N LEU A 174 -7.93 24.58 1.13
CA LEU A 174 -7.77 24.64 -0.34
C LEU A 174 -8.06 26.04 -0.87
N GLU A 175 -9.07 26.71 -0.34
CA GLU A 175 -9.44 28.07 -0.72
C GLU A 175 -8.34 29.06 -0.33
N GLU A 176 -7.73 28.88 0.84
CA GLU A 176 -6.58 29.66 1.30
C GLU A 176 -5.36 29.45 0.39
N LEU A 177 -4.97 28.18 0.18
CA LEU A 177 -3.82 27.84 -0.64
C LEU A 177 -3.95 28.34 -2.08
N ALA A 178 -5.16 28.36 -2.64
CA ALA A 178 -5.41 28.87 -4.00
C ALA A 178 -5.06 30.36 -4.17
N GLN A 179 -4.94 31.12 -3.08
CA GLN A 179 -4.53 32.54 -3.10
C GLN A 179 -3.03 32.74 -2.94
N TRP A 180 -2.29 31.70 -2.52
CA TRP A 180 -0.86 31.78 -2.30
C TRP A 180 -0.11 31.69 -3.62
N ASP A 181 1.09 32.25 -3.68
CA ASP A 181 2.00 31.98 -4.78
C ASP A 181 2.40 30.50 -4.82
N ASP A 182 2.79 30.05 -6.00
CA ASP A 182 3.00 28.63 -6.25
C ASP A 182 4.13 28.05 -5.38
N GLN A 183 5.19 28.81 -5.09
CA GLN A 183 6.31 28.29 -4.30
C GLN A 183 5.92 28.11 -2.84
N LEU A 184 5.35 29.14 -2.20
CA LEU A 184 4.85 29.05 -0.82
C LEU A 184 3.76 27.97 -0.67
N ARG A 185 2.88 27.82 -1.68
CA ARG A 185 1.88 26.77 -1.71
C ARG A 185 2.51 25.38 -1.70
N GLN A 186 3.49 25.13 -2.58
CA GLN A 186 4.13 23.82 -2.70
C GLN A 186 4.95 23.49 -1.44
N ASP A 187 5.64 24.46 -0.86
CA ASP A 187 6.42 24.27 0.37
C ASP A 187 5.50 23.88 1.54
N TYR A 188 4.37 24.57 1.70
CA TYR A 188 3.39 24.23 2.72
C TYR A 188 2.76 22.85 2.51
N ILE A 189 2.38 22.50 1.27
CA ILE A 189 1.84 21.18 0.95
C ILE A 189 2.86 20.09 1.30
N ALA A 190 4.14 20.31 1.02
CA ALA A 190 5.21 19.37 1.37
C ALA A 190 5.35 19.20 2.89
N GLU A 191 5.28 20.28 3.66
CA GLU A 191 5.30 20.25 5.13
C GLU A 191 4.09 19.49 5.70
N GLU A 192 2.88 19.74 5.19
CA GLU A 192 1.67 19.05 5.60
C GLU A 192 1.72 17.54 5.31
N ILE A 193 2.21 17.16 4.12
CA ILE A 193 2.42 15.75 3.76
C ILE A 193 3.44 15.11 4.71
N ALA A 194 4.53 15.81 5.03
CA ALA A 194 5.56 15.31 5.94
C ALA A 194 5.02 15.15 7.37
N ALA A 195 4.23 16.10 7.87
CA ALA A 195 3.59 16.04 9.18
C ALA A 195 2.61 14.87 9.30
N ASN A 196 1.91 14.54 8.21
CA ASN A 196 0.92 13.47 8.16
C ASN A 196 1.49 12.13 7.66
N ARG A 197 2.80 11.99 7.44
CA ARG A 197 3.41 10.81 6.80
C ARG A 197 3.12 9.48 7.51
N ASN A 198 2.87 9.53 8.82
CA ASN A 198 2.55 8.36 9.66
C ASN A 198 1.03 8.10 9.78
N THR A 199 0.20 9.00 9.27
CA THR A 199 -1.26 8.85 9.32
C THR A 199 -1.68 7.64 8.48
N PRO A 200 -2.59 6.79 8.99
CA PRO A 200 -3.17 5.72 8.20
C PRO A 200 -3.93 6.30 7.00
N TYR A 201 -3.81 5.66 5.85
CA TYR A 201 -4.45 6.13 4.61
C TYR A 201 -3.95 7.50 4.10
N VAL A 202 -2.74 7.95 4.50
CA VAL A 202 -2.18 9.28 4.18
C VAL A 202 -2.28 9.67 2.71
N THR A 203 -2.25 8.71 1.77
CA THR A 203 -2.36 9.01 0.34
C THR A 203 -3.66 9.75 -0.02
N VAL A 204 -4.74 9.57 0.74
CA VAL A 204 -5.98 10.36 0.53
C VAL A 204 -5.80 11.84 0.89
N ILE A 205 -4.93 12.16 1.85
CA ILE A 205 -4.57 13.54 2.22
C ILE A 205 -3.63 14.12 1.16
N ARG A 206 -2.62 13.36 0.72
CA ARG A 206 -1.70 13.81 -0.32
C ARG A 206 -2.43 14.13 -1.63
N HIS A 207 -3.29 13.21 -2.10
CA HIS A 207 -4.08 13.42 -3.32
C HIS A 207 -5.19 14.47 -3.16
N PHE A 208 -5.56 14.84 -1.93
CA PHE A 208 -6.48 15.96 -1.70
C PHE A 208 -5.86 17.30 -2.09
N PHE A 209 -4.55 17.46 -1.89
CA PHE A 209 -3.81 18.68 -2.25
C PHE A 209 -3.52 18.82 -3.75
N GLU A 210 -3.56 17.73 -4.52
CA GLU A 210 -3.41 17.79 -5.99
C GLU A 210 -4.46 18.67 -6.68
N LYS A 211 -5.56 19.03 -6.01
CA LYS A 211 -6.59 19.92 -6.54
C LYS A 211 -6.14 21.38 -6.71
N VAL A 212 -5.11 21.78 -5.97
CA VAL A 212 -4.55 23.14 -5.96
C VAL A 212 -3.08 23.15 -6.36
N SER A 213 -2.54 21.98 -6.72
CA SER A 213 -1.17 21.79 -7.22
C SER A 213 -1.05 22.13 -8.70
#